data_AF-A0A965JPS4-F1
#
_entry.id   AF-A0A965JPS4-F1
#
_cell.length_a   1.000
_cell.length_b   1.000
_cell.length_c   1.000
_cell.angle_alpha   90.00
_cell.angle_beta   90.00
_cell.angle_gamma   90.00
#
_symmetry.space_group_name_H-M   'P 1'
#
loop_
_entity.id
_entity.type
_entity.pdbx_description
1 polymer ?
#
loop_
_entity_poly.entity_id
_entity_poly.type
_entity_poly.pdbx_seq_one_letter_code
_entity_poly.pdbx_strand_id
1 'polypeptide(L)' 'KAKMAELGAAVPNEKNASPAGHKAHLKAQIDMWGPIIKKAGVYAD' A
#
# COMPACT_ATOMS: atom_id res chain seq x y z
N LYS A 1 -15.76 12.11 -6.17
CA LYS A 1 -14.83 11.09 -6.71
C LYS A 1 -13.93 11.62 -7.83
N ALA A 2 -14.40 12.51 -8.72
CA ALA A 2 -13.58 13.09 -9.80
C ALA A 2 -12.33 13.85 -9.30
N LYS A 3 -12.47 14.70 -8.28
CA LYS A 3 -11.37 15.57 -7.80
C LYS A 3 -10.09 14.86 -7.37
N MET A 4 -10.17 13.64 -6.85
CA MET A 4 -8.97 12.90 -6.43
C MET A 4 -8.28 12.24 -7.62
N ALA A 5 -9.05 11.72 -8.58
CA ALA A 5 -8.52 11.12 -9.80
C ALA A 5 -7.82 12.16 -10.70
N GLU A 6 -8.33 13.40 -10.74
CA GLU A 6 -7.69 14.52 -11.45
C GLU A 6 -6.31 14.88 -10.87
N LEU A 7 -6.07 14.56 -9.59
CA LEU A 7 -4.77 14.74 -8.91
C LEU A 7 -3.89 13.48 -8.98
N GLY A 8 -4.30 12.45 -9.72
CA GLY A 8 -3.61 11.16 -9.79
C GLY A 8 -3.78 10.28 -8.55
N ALA A 9 -4.64 10.67 -7.59
CA ALA A 9 -4.89 9.91 -6.38
C ALA A 9 -6.03 8.89 -6.59
N ALA A 10 -5.71 7.61 -6.37
CA ALA A 10 -6.70 6.55 -6.34
C ALA A 10 -7.41 6.50 -4.98
N VAL A 11 -8.73 6.64 -4.98
CA VAL A 11 -9.54 6.45 -3.78
C VAL A 11 -9.56 4.95 -3.44
N PRO A 12 -9.25 4.55 -2.19
CA PRO A 12 -9.29 3.14 -1.78
C PRO A 12 -10.67 2.52 -2.07
N ASN A 13 -10.68 1.27 -2.50
CA ASN A 13 -11.92 0.52 -2.62
C ASN A 13 -12.56 0.29 -1.23
N GLU A 14 -13.86 -0.01 -1.19
CA GLU A 14 -14.61 -0.17 0.07
C GLU A 14 -14.01 -1.27 0.98
N LYS A 15 -13.39 -2.28 0.37
CA LYS A 15 -12.72 -3.37 1.10
C LYS A 15 -11.52 -2.87 1.89
N ASN A 16 -10.72 -1.97 1.33
CA ASN A 16 -9.52 -1.40 1.95
C ASN A 16 -9.81 -0.13 2.77
N ALA A 17 -11.02 0.44 2.67
CA ALA A 17 -11.43 1.62 3.42
C ALA A 17 -11.79 1.32 4.89
N SER A 18 -12.00 0.05 5.25
CA SER A 18 -12.22 -0.38 6.65
C SER A 18 -10.90 -0.54 7.41
N PRO A 19 -10.85 -0.37 8.75
CA PRO A 19 -9.63 -0.58 9.52
C PRO A 19 -9.04 -1.99 9.37
N ALA A 20 -9.88 -3.02 9.35
CA ALA A 20 -9.47 -4.40 9.15
C ALA A 20 -8.92 -4.63 7.74
N GLY A 21 -9.59 -4.10 6.72
CA GLY A 21 -9.13 -4.18 5.34
C GLY A 21 -7.84 -3.43 5.09
N HIS A 22 -7.68 -2.25 5.70
CA HIS A 22 -6.44 -1.48 5.64
C HIS A 22 -5.28 -2.24 6.27
N LYS A 23 -5.49 -2.87 7.43
CA LYS A 23 -4.47 -3.71 8.08
C LYS A 23 -4.05 -4.90 7.21
N ALA A 24 -5.01 -5.58 6.58
CA ALA A 24 -4.74 -6.70 5.68
C ALA A 24 -3.98 -6.24 4.43
N HIS A 25 -4.38 -5.12 3.84
CA HIS A 25 -3.70 -4.53 2.69
C HIS A 25 -2.26 -4.14 3.03
N LEU A 26 -2.05 -3.46 4.17
CA LEU A 26 -0.72 -3.07 4.63
C LEU A 26 0.18 -4.29 4.87
N LYS A 27 -0.35 -5.34 5.50
CA LYS A 27 0.39 -6.59 5.70
C LYS A 27 0.78 -7.27 4.39
N ALA A 28 -0.08 -7.23 3.36
CA ALA A 28 0.27 -7.76 2.05
C ALA A 28 1.39 -6.96 1.37
N GLN A 29 1.40 -5.63 1.52
CA GLN A 29 2.45 -4.76 0.96
C GLN A 29 3.80 -4.97 1.66
N ILE A 30 3.83 -4.80 2.99
CA ILE A 30 4.45 -5.74 3.93
C ILE A 30 5.33 -6.87 3.38
N ASP A 31 4.68 -8.02 3.30
CA ASP A 31 5.23 -9.31 2.97
C ASP A 31 5.78 -9.36 1.53
N MET A 32 5.23 -8.55 0.61
CA MET A 32 5.71 -8.46 -0.78
C MET A 32 7.01 -7.66 -0.88
N TRP A 33 7.03 -6.44 -0.35
CA TRP A 33 8.13 -5.51 -0.55
C TRP A 33 9.30 -5.76 0.42
N GLY A 34 9.02 -6.21 1.64
CA GLY A 34 10.04 -6.54 2.63
C GLY A 34 11.19 -7.41 2.08
N PRO A 35 10.93 -8.57 1.45
CA PRO A 35 11.99 -9.40 0.88
C PRO A 35 12.63 -8.79 -0.37
N ILE A 36 11.89 -8.04 -1.19
CA ILE A 36 12.41 -7.38 -2.40
C ILE A 36 13.43 -6.31 -2.00
N ILE A 37 13.08 -5.46 -1.04
CA ILE A 37 13.94 -4.39 -0.53
C ILE A 37 15.19 -4.99 0.14
N LYS A 38 15.02 -6.01 0.99
CA LYS A 38 16.15 -6.73 1.61
C LYS A 38 17.11 -7.32 0.56
N LYS A 39 16.57 -7.93 -0.50
CA LYS A 39 17.38 -8.49 -1.60
C LYS A 39 18.08 -7.43 -2.44
N ALA A 40 17.48 -6.25 -2.58
CA ALA A 40 18.09 -5.12 -3.30
C ALA A 40 19.32 -4.54 -2.58
N GLY A 41 19.66 -5.01 -1.36
CA GLY A 41 20.85 -4.58 -0.63
C GLY A 41 20.76 -3.16 -0.07
N VAL A 42 19.65 -2.45 -0.32
CA VAL A 42 19.38 -1.13 0.27
C VAL A 42 18.77 -1.35 1.65
N TYR A 43 19.61 -1.76 2.61
CA TYR A 43 19.35 -1.49 4.01
C TYR A 43 19.51 0.03 4.16
N ALA A 44 18.39 0.76 4.09
CA ALA A 44 18.36 2.14 4.52
C ALA A 44 18.48 2.13 6.05
N ASP A 45 19.69 2.34 6.54
CA ASP A 45 19.91 2.83 7.91
C ASP A 45 19.26 4.22 8.07
#